data_AF-A0A7C5FXJ8-F1
#
_entry.id   AF-A0A7C5FXJ8-F1
#
_cell.length_a   1.000
_cell.length_b   1.000
_cell.length_c   1.000
_cell.angle_alpha   90.00
_cell.angle_beta   90.00
_cell.angle_gamma   90.00
#
_symmetry.space_group_name_H-M   'P 1'
#
loop_
_entity.id
_entity.type
_entity.pdbx_description
1 polymer ?
#
loop_
_entity_poly.entity_id
_entity_poly.type
_entity_poly.pdbx_seq_one_letter_code
_entity_poly.pdbx_strand_id
1 'polypeptide(L)' 'RRAVKPLIKALEDEDAGVRAAAAWALGEIGEKQAVKPLRKALKDEDVNVRTVAAEALSKIEFGG' A
#
# COMPACT_ATOMS: atom_id res chain seq x y z
N ARG A 1 -1.57 6.13 14.27
CA ARG A 1 -1.09 4.83 14.80
C ARG A 1 0.41 4.67 14.47
N ARG A 2 1.23 3.97 15.28
CA ARG A 2 2.70 3.89 15.08
C ARG A 2 3.16 2.96 13.94
N ALA A 3 2.28 2.12 13.38
CA ALA A 3 2.65 1.08 12.42
C ALA A 3 2.76 1.54 10.94
N VAL A 4 2.28 2.74 10.60
CA VAL A 4 2.17 3.14 9.19
C VAL A 4 3.52 3.50 8.55
N LYS A 5 4.45 4.12 9.29
CA LYS A 5 5.78 4.46 8.75
C LYS A 5 6.59 3.21 8.36
N PRO A 6 6.68 2.16 9.21
CA PRO A 6 7.30 0.89 8.80
C PRO A 6 6.66 0.26 7.56
N LEU A 7 5.32 0.25 7.49
CA LEU A 7 4.61 -0.30 6.33
C LEU A 7 4.87 0.50 5.05
N ILE A 8 4.95 1.83 5.15
CA ILE A 8 5.36 2.67 4.01
C ILE A 8 6.76 2.29 3.52
N LYS A 9 7.70 1.99 4.43
CA LYS A 9 9.04 1.54 4.04
C LYS A 9 9.01 0.16 3.36
N ALA A 10 8.16 -0.75 3.84
CA ALA A 10 8.01 -2.08 3.26
C ALA A 10 7.41 -2.08 1.84
N LEU A 11 6.84 -0.97 1.37
CA LEU A 11 6.47 -0.82 -0.05
C LEU A 11 7.67 -0.76 -1.00
N GLU A 12 8.88 -0.65 -0.49
CA GLU A 12 10.12 -0.60 -1.28
C GLU A 12 10.99 -1.86 -1.05
N ASP A 13 10.41 -2.91 -0.46
CA ASP A 13 11.10 -4.19 -0.25
C ASP A 13 11.43 -4.87 -1.58
N GLU A 14 12.51 -5.65 -1.61
CA GLU A 14 12.94 -6.39 -2.80
C GLU A 14 11.93 -7.48 -3.16
N ASP A 15 11.26 -8.06 -2.16
CA ASP A 15 10.24 -9.10 -2.36
C ASP A 15 8.86 -8.49 -2.66
N ALA A 16 8.30 -8.85 -3.81
CA ALA A 16 6.99 -8.36 -4.26
C ALA A 16 5.84 -8.77 -3.33
N GLY A 17 5.94 -9.93 -2.66
CA GLY A 17 4.98 -10.38 -1.66
C GLY A 17 4.98 -9.48 -0.42
N VAL A 18 6.16 -9.06 0.04
CA VAL A 18 6.29 -8.08 1.14
C VAL A 18 5.70 -6.74 0.73
N ARG A 19 5.98 -6.25 -0.48
CA ARG A 19 5.37 -5.00 -1.00
C ARG A 19 3.85 -5.08 -1.05
N ALA A 20 3.30 -6.19 -1.56
CA ALA A 20 1.86 -6.40 -1.64
C ALA A 20 1.21 -6.47 -0.25
N ALA A 21 1.81 -7.21 0.69
CA ALA A 21 1.32 -7.30 2.06
C ALA A 21 1.33 -5.93 2.77
N ALA A 22 2.38 -5.13 2.53
CA ALA A 22 2.46 -3.77 3.04
C ALA A 22 1.35 -2.87 2.45
N ALA A 23 1.12 -2.95 1.14
CA ALA A 23 0.05 -2.20 0.49
C ALA A 23 -1.33 -2.54 1.04
N TRP A 24 -1.62 -3.84 1.21
CA TRP A 24 -2.86 -4.32 1.79
C TRP A 24 -3.07 -3.79 3.21
N ALA A 25 -2.07 -3.95 4.09
CA ALA A 25 -2.14 -3.50 5.47
C ALA A 25 -2.33 -1.99 5.59
N LEU A 26 -1.71 -1.21 4.70
CA LEU A 26 -1.90 0.25 4.65
C LEU A 26 -3.34 0.63 4.27
N GLY A 27 -3.95 -0.11 3.34
CA GLY A 27 -5.37 0.03 2.99
C GLY A 27 -6.29 -0.23 4.17
N GLU A 28 -6.09 -1.35 4.88
CA GLU A 28 -6.87 -1.71 6.08
C GLU A 28 -6.72 -0.69 7.22
N ILE A 29 -5.55 -0.08 7.36
CA ILE A 29 -5.32 0.95 8.39
C ILE A 29 -6.10 2.24 8.07
N GLY A 30 -6.30 2.57 6.79
CA GLY A 30 -7.11 3.72 6.37
C GLY A 30 -6.44 5.09 6.57
N GLU A 31 -5.14 5.16 6.91
CA GLU A 31 -4.49 6.43 7.22
C GLU A 31 -4.04 7.17 5.94
N LYS A 32 -4.47 8.44 5.78
CA LYS A 32 -4.20 9.28 4.60
C LYS A 32 -2.72 9.44 4.25
N GLN A 33 -1.81 9.26 5.22
CA GLN A 33 -0.37 9.32 4.95
C GLN A 33 0.12 8.21 4.01
N ALA A 34 -0.64 7.11 3.87
CA ALA A 34 -0.32 6.01 2.96
C ALA A 34 -0.67 6.30 1.49
N VAL A 35 -1.49 7.31 1.20
CA VAL A 35 -2.00 7.59 -0.15
C VAL A 35 -0.88 7.85 -1.15
N LYS A 36 0.08 8.72 -0.82
CA LYS A 36 1.20 9.05 -1.72
C LYS A 36 2.07 7.82 -2.01
N PRO A 37 2.53 7.04 -1.00
CA PRO A 37 3.24 5.80 -1.22
C PRO A 37 2.46 4.76 -2.05
N LEU A 38 1.18 4.55 -1.74
CA LEU A 38 0.35 3.59 -2.49
C LEU A 38 0.16 4.03 -3.95
N ARG A 39 0.04 5.32 -4.24
CA ARG A 39 0.02 5.85 -5.63
C ARG A 39 1.31 5.57 -6.39
N LYS A 40 2.46 5.48 -5.71
CA LYS A 40 3.72 5.04 -6.32
C LYS A 40 3.68 3.54 -6.63
N ALA A 41 3.15 2.73 -5.72
CA ALA A 41 2.99 1.27 -5.88
C ALA A 41 2.02 0.88 -7.02
N LEU A 42 1.16 1.78 -7.50
CA LEU A 42 0.39 1.57 -8.74
C LEU A 42 1.27 1.39 -9.99
N LYS A 43 2.55 1.77 -9.92
CA LYS A 43 3.53 1.62 -11.00
C LYS A 43 4.57 0.54 -10.70
N ASP A 44 4.30 -0.32 -9.71
CA ASP A 44 5.19 -1.44 -9.38
C ASP A 44 5.35 -2.38 -10.58
N GLU A 45 6.50 -3.03 -10.68
CA GLU A 45 6.77 -4.03 -11.71
C GLU A 45 5.84 -5.25 -11.58
N ASP A 46 5.48 -5.60 -10.34
CA ASP A 46 4.64 -6.75 -10.04
C ASP A 46 3.15 -6.40 -10.14
N VAL A 47 2.40 -7.21 -10.89
CA VAL A 47 0.97 -6.99 -11.15
C VAL A 47 0.10 -7.15 -9.91
N ASN A 48 0.48 -8.03 -8.98
CA ASN A 48 -0.24 -8.23 -7.73
C ASN A 48 -0.06 -6.99 -6.83
N VAL A 49 1.16 -6.46 -6.72
CA VAL A 49 1.43 -5.21 -5.97
C VAL A 49 0.58 -4.05 -6.52
N ARG A 50 0.54 -3.89 -7.85
CA ARG A 50 -0.30 -2.84 -8.48
C ARG A 50 -1.79 -2.99 -8.14
N THR A 51 -2.29 -4.22 -8.19
CA THR A 51 -3.71 -4.53 -7.92
C THR A 51 -4.06 -4.21 -6.47
N VAL A 52 -3.25 -4.70 -5.53
CA VAL A 52 -3.46 -4.47 -4.10
C VAL A 52 -3.32 -2.98 -3.74
N ALA A 53 -2.39 -2.25 -4.36
CA ALA A 53 -2.25 -0.82 -4.16
C ALA A 53 -3.49 -0.03 -4.62
N ALA A 54 -4.13 -0.44 -5.72
CA ALA A 54 -5.37 0.17 -6.20
C ALA A 54 -6.54 -0.07 -5.24
N GLU A 55 -6.69 -1.30 -4.75
CA GLU A 55 -7.71 -1.65 -3.74
C GLU A 55 -7.50 -0.88 -2.43
N ALA A 56 -6.24 -0.82 -1.95
CA ALA A 56 -5.89 -0.09 -0.75
C ALA A 56 -6.20 1.41 -0.87
N LEU A 57 -5.90 2.03 -2.02
CA LEU A 57 -6.28 3.42 -2.29
C LEU A 57 -7.79 3.60 -2.31
N SER A 58 -8.53 2.68 -2.93
CA SER A 58 -9.99 2.75 -2.96
C SER A 58 -10.57 2.75 -1.55
N LYS A 59 -10.09 1.86 -0.67
CA LYS A 59 -10.49 1.79 0.74
C LYS A 59 -10.20 3.08 1.51
N ILE A 60 -9.03 3.68 1.28
CA ILE A 60 -8.63 4.92 1.98
C ILE A 60 -9.41 6.15 1.48
N GLU A 61 -9.62 6.26 0.17
CA GLU A 61 -10.17 7.47 -0.46
C GLU A 61 -11.70 7.48 -0.49
N PHE A 62 -12.34 6.33 -0.64
CA PHE A 62 -13.79 6.24 -0.81
C PHE A 62 -14.51 5.64 0.39
N GLY A 63 -13.78 5.00 1.32
CA GLY A 63 -14.36 4.27 2.44
C GLY A 63 -15.11 3.02 1.94
N GLY A 64 -14.73 1.85 2.45
CA GLY A 64 -15.54 0.64 2.26
C GLY A 64 -16.95 0.80 2.84
#